data_AF-A0A2D9NJI7-F1
#
_entry.id   AF-A0A2D9NJI7-F1
#
_cell.length_a   1.000
_cell.length_b   1.000
_cell.length_c   1.000
_cell.angle_alpha   90.00
_cell.angle_beta   90.00
_cell.angle_gamma   90.00
#
_symmetry.space_group_name_H-M   'P 1'
#
loop_
_entity.id
_entity.type
_entity.pdbx_description
1 polymer ?
#
loop_
_entity_poly.entity_id
_entity_poly.type
_entity_poly.pdbx_seq_one_letter_code
_entity_poly.pdbx_strand_id
1 'polypeptide(L)'
;MDSGLDSTELFWALGILSIPILLALPMRLAWRLFIGVGHEESQYRNSVRQIIDAGRQVAPFRTTLDDLARSLHIQPSKQRLIEADLFHPLTLSHFLLLPTIIIFPLAAIMALPIILLGLPILILIEYIFIKKKVLIRILKEMERILHWQVIHIPKPHRGSMGKSEKVNEFSNHVIHFNYVPQGAFLGLFAWQIVHWVLKLDSWGLEIAISAVLYIILLGALGVLNTAFESDLVFVDPAKGRLVPVDQWLESILKPVVGIGLLFLIGRNLIDEARTDNPVLFALVVIGLLYLAAIVGIAYKWGYSIWRGSQVRETFEKHIIEYLKPLSYDLTRTRGRIEFIAQMTMEERLAKIAEVPQKQLSFADLQSIPRSENNGSIPQNPLKKT
;
A
#
# COMPACT_ATOMS: atom_id res chain seq x y z
N MET A 1 -20.85 -47.17 -13.06
CA MET A 1 -19.98 -45.97 -12.99
C MET A 1 -20.81 -44.84 -13.56
N ASP A 2 -21.56 -44.12 -12.72
CA ASP A 2 -22.27 -42.92 -13.15
C ASP A 2 -21.24 -41.80 -13.29
N SER A 3 -20.80 -41.59 -14.52
CA SER A 3 -20.00 -40.44 -14.93
C SER A 3 -20.92 -39.21 -15.10
N GLY A 4 -21.66 -38.88 -14.05
CA GLY A 4 -22.46 -37.67 -13.96
C GLY A 4 -21.79 -36.70 -13.00
N LEU A 5 -21.62 -35.45 -13.40
CA LEU A 5 -21.27 -34.38 -12.47
C LEU A 5 -22.27 -34.42 -11.30
N ASP A 6 -21.81 -34.61 -10.07
CA ASP A 6 -22.68 -34.45 -8.91
C ASP A 6 -22.99 -32.95 -8.75
N SER A 7 -24.09 -32.55 -9.38
CA SER A 7 -24.54 -31.16 -9.37
C SER A 7 -24.78 -30.66 -7.95
N THR A 8 -25.18 -31.53 -7.03
CA THR A 8 -25.52 -31.15 -5.66
C THR A 8 -24.27 -30.73 -4.91
N GLU A 9 -23.21 -31.54 -4.96
CA GLU A 9 -21.93 -31.24 -4.34
C GLU A 9 -21.27 -30.00 -4.97
N LEU A 10 -21.39 -29.85 -6.29
CA LEU A 10 -20.91 -28.65 -6.99
C LEU A 10 -21.63 -27.38 -6.52
N PHE A 11 -22.96 -27.41 -6.33
CA PHE A 11 -23.71 -26.28 -5.80
C PHE A 11 -23.32 -25.95 -4.36
N TRP A 12 -23.08 -26.96 -3.51
CA TRP A 12 -22.56 -26.75 -2.16
C TRP A 12 -21.18 -26.11 -2.16
N ALA A 13 -20.27 -26.62 -2.99
CA ALA A 13 -18.94 -26.07 -3.13
C ALA A 13 -18.95 -24.60 -3.60
N LEU A 14 -19.77 -24.28 -4.60
CA LEU A 14 -20.00 -22.90 -5.05
C LEU A 14 -20.60 -22.03 -3.94
N GLY A 15 -21.57 -22.56 -3.19
CA GLY A 15 -22.17 -21.89 -2.04
C GLY A 15 -21.11 -21.54 -0.99
N ILE A 16 -20.26 -22.50 -0.64
CA ILE A 16 -19.16 -22.32 0.32
C ILE A 16 -18.18 -21.26 -0.18
N LEU A 17 -17.70 -21.35 -1.42
CA LEU A 17 -16.79 -20.37 -2.01
C LEU A 17 -17.38 -18.94 -2.07
N SER A 18 -18.71 -18.81 -2.11
CA SER A 18 -19.39 -17.52 -2.11
C SER A 18 -19.50 -16.87 -0.71
N ILE A 19 -19.33 -17.64 0.38
CA ILE A 19 -19.49 -17.14 1.76
C ILE A 19 -18.63 -15.90 2.04
N PRO A 20 -17.31 -15.88 1.75
CA PRO A 20 -16.49 -14.70 2.02
C PRO A 20 -16.97 -13.45 1.26
N ILE A 21 -17.50 -13.64 0.05
CA ILE A 21 -18.01 -12.55 -0.80
C ILE A 21 -19.31 -11.99 -0.20
N LEU A 22 -20.22 -12.88 0.20
CA LEU A 22 -21.50 -12.50 0.83
C LEU A 22 -21.29 -11.74 2.13
N LEU A 23 -20.27 -12.11 2.93
CA LEU A 23 -19.91 -11.39 4.16
C LEU A 23 -19.19 -10.06 3.89
N ALA A 24 -18.39 -9.98 2.83
CA ALA A 24 -17.60 -8.78 2.51
C ALA A 24 -18.48 -7.56 2.14
N LEU A 25 -19.60 -7.79 1.45
CA LEU A 25 -20.50 -6.72 1.00
C LEU A 25 -21.14 -5.90 2.13
N PRO A 26 -21.87 -6.50 3.10
CA PRO A 26 -22.44 -5.75 4.21
C PRO A 26 -21.35 -5.10 5.08
N MET A 27 -20.21 -5.78 5.23
CA MET A 27 -19.10 -5.25 6.03
C MET A 27 -18.47 -4.00 5.40
N ARG A 28 -18.34 -3.96 4.07
CA ARG A 28 -17.91 -2.77 3.34
C ARG A 28 -18.88 -1.60 3.52
N LEU A 29 -20.18 -1.88 3.54
CA LEU A 29 -21.20 -0.86 3.78
C LEU A 29 -21.10 -0.33 5.21
N ALA A 30 -21.01 -1.21 6.21
CA ALA A 30 -20.82 -0.84 7.61
C ALA A 30 -19.57 0.03 7.83
N TRP A 31 -18.46 -0.31 7.17
CA TRP A 31 -17.23 0.49 7.22
C TRP A 31 -17.42 1.92 6.69
N ARG A 32 -18.12 2.08 5.56
CA ARG A 32 -18.44 3.40 5.00
C ARG A 32 -19.30 4.23 5.95
N LEU A 33 -20.25 3.60 6.63
CA LEU A 33 -21.05 4.25 7.65
C LEU A 33 -20.22 4.62 8.89
N PHE A 34 -19.25 3.77 9.28
CA PHE A 34 -18.42 3.95 10.46
C PHE A 34 -17.36 5.07 10.33
N ILE A 35 -16.63 5.14 9.21
CA ILE A 35 -15.69 6.25 8.97
C ILE A 35 -16.43 7.59 8.96
N GLY A 36 -17.70 7.53 8.59
CA GLY A 36 -18.66 8.57 8.87
C GLY A 36 -19.14 9.27 7.61
N VAL A 37 -20.46 9.48 7.60
CA VAL A 37 -21.24 10.15 6.54
C VAL A 37 -21.70 11.52 7.02
N GLY A 38 -21.19 11.99 8.17
CA GLY A 38 -21.55 13.27 8.75
C GLY A 38 -21.14 14.42 7.85
N HIS A 39 -21.85 15.55 7.97
CA HIS A 39 -21.54 16.75 7.20
C HIS A 39 -20.11 17.24 7.48
N GLU A 40 -19.70 17.23 8.75
CA GLU A 40 -18.37 17.63 9.21
C GLU A 40 -17.25 16.79 8.58
N GLU A 41 -17.39 15.46 8.61
CA GLU A 41 -16.40 14.53 8.06
C GLU A 41 -16.32 14.61 6.53
N SER A 42 -17.46 14.82 5.88
CA SER A 42 -17.54 15.05 4.44
C SER A 42 -16.84 16.35 4.05
N GLN A 43 -17.06 17.44 4.81
CA GLN A 43 -16.40 18.73 4.58
C GLN A 43 -14.88 18.63 4.77
N TYR A 44 -14.44 17.98 5.84
CA TYR A 44 -13.01 17.72 6.08
C TYR A 44 -12.40 16.89 4.94
N ARG A 45 -13.03 15.76 4.59
CA ARG A 45 -12.58 14.88 3.50
C ARG A 45 -12.49 15.60 2.16
N ASN A 46 -13.46 16.46 1.84
CA ASN A 46 -13.45 17.25 0.60
C ASN A 46 -12.31 18.27 0.58
N SER A 47 -11.97 18.87 1.73
CA SER A 47 -10.85 19.79 1.85
C SER A 47 -9.51 19.07 1.60
N VAL A 48 -9.32 17.88 2.18
CA VAL A 48 -8.12 17.06 1.92
C VAL A 48 -8.11 16.59 0.46
N ARG A 49 -9.25 16.14 -0.10
CA ARG A 49 -9.36 15.78 -1.53
C ARG A 49 -8.98 16.93 -2.44
N GLN A 50 -9.39 18.16 -2.15
CA GLN A 50 -9.04 19.31 -2.96
C GLN A 50 -7.52 19.56 -3.03
N ILE A 51 -6.81 19.30 -1.93
CA ILE A 51 -5.34 19.40 -1.90
C ILE A 51 -4.72 18.30 -2.78
N ILE A 52 -5.20 17.07 -2.65
CA ILE A 52 -4.74 15.91 -3.43
C ILE A 52 -5.06 16.10 -4.92
N ASP A 53 -6.28 16.53 -5.25
CA ASP A 53 -6.73 16.78 -6.62
C ASP A 53 -5.96 17.93 -7.28
N ALA A 54 -5.46 18.88 -6.48
CA ALA A 54 -4.55 19.93 -6.90
C ALA A 54 -3.10 19.43 -7.12
N GLY A 55 -2.79 18.17 -6.80
CA GLY A 55 -1.47 17.56 -6.92
C GLY A 55 -0.48 17.94 -5.81
N ARG A 56 -0.94 18.64 -4.77
CA ARG A 56 -0.08 19.18 -3.71
C ARG A 56 0.12 18.17 -2.58
N GLN A 57 1.26 18.27 -1.92
CA GLN A 57 1.50 17.57 -0.66
C GLN A 57 0.60 18.12 0.45
N VAL A 58 0.20 17.24 1.36
CA VAL A 58 -0.66 17.55 2.50
C VAL A 58 0.17 18.10 3.68
N ALA A 59 1.46 17.74 3.78
CA ALA A 59 2.33 18.17 4.88
C ALA A 59 2.40 19.70 5.08
N PRO A 60 2.53 20.53 4.02
CA PRO A 60 2.52 21.99 4.16
C PRO A 60 1.20 22.57 4.70
N PHE A 61 0.08 21.86 4.50
CA PHE A 61 -1.26 22.28 4.93
C PHE A 61 -1.65 21.71 6.31
N ARG A 62 -0.74 21.01 7.01
CA ARG A 62 -1.04 20.30 8.24
C ARG A 62 -1.72 21.18 9.30
N THR A 63 -1.17 22.36 9.55
CA THR A 63 -1.71 23.31 10.53
C THR A 63 -3.13 23.74 10.17
N THR A 64 -3.36 24.09 8.90
CA THR A 64 -4.69 24.48 8.41
C THR A 64 -5.71 23.34 8.50
N LEU A 65 -5.27 22.11 8.25
CA LEU A 65 -6.11 20.93 8.37
C LEU A 65 -6.41 20.58 9.83
N ASP A 66 -5.46 20.79 10.74
CA ASP A 66 -5.65 20.62 12.18
C ASP A 66 -6.64 21.64 12.75
N ASP A 67 -6.53 22.90 12.33
CA ASP A 67 -7.46 23.95 12.75
C ASP A 67 -8.85 23.72 12.15
N LEU A 68 -8.95 23.28 10.90
CA LEU A 68 -10.23 22.87 10.30
C LEU A 68 -10.85 21.69 11.07
N ALA A 69 -10.07 20.65 11.37
CA ALA A 69 -10.57 19.49 12.12
C ALA A 69 -11.05 19.89 13.53
N ARG A 70 -10.34 20.79 14.21
CA ARG A 70 -10.77 21.36 15.49
C ARG A 70 -12.07 22.16 15.36
N SER A 71 -12.21 22.99 14.32
CA SER A 71 -13.42 23.78 14.09
C SER A 71 -14.65 22.91 13.80
N LEU A 72 -14.43 21.75 13.17
CA LEU A 72 -15.43 20.74 12.87
C LEU A 72 -15.60 19.72 14.01
N HIS A 73 -14.99 19.94 15.18
CA HIS A 73 -15.06 19.05 16.35
C HIS A 73 -14.66 17.58 16.06
N ILE A 74 -13.81 17.36 15.06
CA ILE A 74 -13.33 16.02 14.69
C ILE A 74 -12.19 15.63 15.62
N GLN A 75 -12.33 14.48 16.28
CA GLN A 75 -11.26 13.93 17.11
C GLN A 75 -10.01 13.62 16.27
N PRO A 76 -8.79 13.84 16.79
CA PRO A 76 -7.55 13.57 16.05
C PRO A 76 -7.43 12.12 15.54
N SER A 77 -7.95 11.15 16.30
CA SER A 77 -8.01 9.74 15.89
C SER A 77 -8.87 9.54 14.64
N LYS A 78 -10.04 10.21 14.60
CA LYS A 78 -10.98 10.15 13.47
C LYS A 78 -10.46 10.89 12.25
N GLN A 79 -9.81 12.03 12.46
CA GLN A 79 -9.12 12.78 11.41
C GLN A 79 -8.07 11.90 10.71
N ARG A 80 -7.20 11.24 11.47
CA ARG A 80 -6.18 10.32 10.95
C ARG A 80 -6.80 9.13 10.23
N LEU A 81 -7.93 8.62 10.70
CA LEU A 81 -8.66 7.54 10.04
C LEU A 81 -9.22 7.97 8.67
N ILE A 82 -9.80 9.18 8.58
CA ILE A 82 -10.32 9.74 7.34
C ILE A 82 -9.18 9.97 6.33
N GLU A 83 -8.05 10.52 6.78
CA GLU A 83 -6.86 10.70 5.96
C GLU A 83 -6.30 9.35 5.47
N ALA A 84 -6.14 8.36 6.37
CA ALA A 84 -5.65 7.04 6.02
C ALA A 84 -6.54 6.33 5.01
N ASP A 85 -7.87 6.38 5.18
CA ASP A 85 -8.84 5.84 4.21
C ASP A 85 -8.80 6.58 2.86
N LEU A 86 -8.50 7.88 2.86
CA LEU A 86 -8.37 8.66 1.63
C LEU A 86 -7.09 8.33 0.86
N PHE A 87 -5.97 8.13 1.56
CA PHE A 87 -4.69 7.76 0.94
C PHE A 87 -4.62 6.28 0.57
N HIS A 88 -5.29 5.41 1.33
CA HIS A 88 -5.27 3.96 1.16
C HIS A 88 -6.70 3.39 1.17
N PRO A 89 -7.45 3.56 0.08
CA PRO A 89 -8.86 3.20 0.04
C PRO A 89 -9.06 1.68 0.10
N LEU A 90 -9.85 1.23 1.09
CA LEU A 90 -10.16 -0.18 1.26
C LEU A 90 -11.17 -0.66 0.21
N THR A 91 -10.74 -1.62 -0.61
CA THR A 91 -11.56 -2.29 -1.65
C THR A 91 -12.30 -3.52 -1.11
N LEU A 92 -13.20 -4.11 -1.91
CA LEU A 92 -13.93 -5.33 -1.53
C LEU A 92 -13.01 -6.49 -1.12
N SER A 93 -11.87 -6.63 -1.80
CA SER A 93 -10.85 -7.63 -1.51
C SER A 93 -10.33 -7.59 -0.07
N HIS A 94 -10.33 -6.40 0.53
CA HIS A 94 -9.94 -6.21 1.92
C HIS A 94 -11.01 -6.79 2.85
N PHE A 95 -12.28 -6.46 2.63
CA PHE A 95 -13.39 -6.95 3.45
C PHE A 95 -13.57 -8.47 3.39
N LEU A 96 -13.17 -9.09 2.28
CA LEU A 96 -13.12 -10.55 2.15
C LEU A 96 -12.22 -11.20 3.22
N LEU A 97 -11.11 -10.54 3.56
CA LEU A 97 -10.11 -11.02 4.52
C LEU A 97 -10.30 -10.45 5.93
N LEU A 98 -11.38 -9.70 6.17
CA LEU A 98 -11.60 -9.07 7.46
C LEU A 98 -11.70 -10.08 8.62
N PRO A 99 -12.35 -11.25 8.48
CA PRO A 99 -12.36 -12.25 9.54
C PRO A 99 -10.95 -12.60 10.04
N THR A 100 -9.96 -12.61 9.14
CA THR A 100 -8.56 -12.87 9.47
C THR A 100 -7.95 -11.79 10.36
N ILE A 101 -8.31 -10.52 10.18
CA ILE A 101 -7.78 -9.42 11.01
C ILE A 101 -8.21 -9.59 12.46
N ILE A 102 -9.46 -10.00 12.69
CA ILE A 102 -10.03 -10.14 14.03
C ILE A 102 -9.22 -11.20 14.82
N ILE A 103 -8.85 -12.30 14.17
CA ILE A 103 -8.06 -13.37 14.77
C ILE A 103 -6.55 -13.16 14.68
N PHE A 104 -6.09 -12.09 14.03
CA PHE A 104 -4.68 -11.88 13.68
C PHE A 104 -3.73 -11.97 14.88
N PRO A 105 -3.98 -11.34 16.05
CA PRO A 105 -3.02 -11.37 17.15
C PRO A 105 -2.68 -12.79 17.62
N LEU A 106 -3.70 -13.67 17.67
CA LEU A 106 -3.52 -15.07 18.03
C LEU A 106 -2.92 -15.86 16.87
N ALA A 107 -3.42 -15.63 15.66
CA ALA A 107 -2.99 -16.37 14.47
C ALA A 107 -1.56 -16.05 14.03
N ALA A 108 -1.06 -14.84 14.30
CA ALA A 108 0.32 -14.44 14.01
C ALA A 108 1.35 -15.28 14.78
N ILE A 109 1.03 -15.69 16.01
CA ILE A 109 1.87 -16.59 16.81
C ILE A 109 1.97 -17.95 16.11
N MET A 110 0.86 -18.45 15.58
CA MET A 110 0.81 -19.72 14.84
C MET A 110 1.57 -19.65 13.51
N ALA A 111 1.61 -18.48 12.87
CA ALA A 111 2.34 -18.26 11.62
C ALA A 111 3.85 -18.06 11.82
N LEU A 112 4.32 -17.85 13.05
CA LEU A 112 5.72 -17.54 13.36
C LEU A 112 6.73 -18.56 12.80
N PRO A 113 6.50 -19.88 12.85
CA PRO A 113 7.42 -20.85 12.25
C PRO A 113 7.61 -20.64 10.74
N ILE A 114 6.51 -20.36 10.01
CA ILE A 114 6.55 -20.11 8.57
C ILE A 114 7.31 -18.81 8.27
N ILE A 115 7.09 -17.77 9.09
CA ILE A 115 7.79 -16.49 8.95
C ILE A 115 9.29 -16.65 9.21
N LEU A 116 9.66 -17.41 10.24
CA LEU A 116 11.05 -17.68 10.58
C LEU A 116 11.77 -18.42 9.44
N LEU A 117 11.09 -19.38 8.80
CA LEU A 117 11.58 -20.03 7.59
C LEU A 117 11.63 -19.10 6.37
N GLY A 118 10.72 -18.14 6.28
CA GLY A 118 10.66 -17.18 5.18
C GLY A 118 11.68 -16.05 5.26
N LEU A 119 12.22 -15.74 6.44
CA LEU A 119 13.25 -14.73 6.64
C LEU A 119 14.53 -14.93 5.81
N PRO A 120 15.18 -16.12 5.79
CA PRO A 120 16.37 -16.32 4.96
C PRO A 120 16.08 -16.11 3.47
N ILE A 121 14.92 -16.56 2.99
CA ILE A 121 14.49 -16.35 1.61
C ILE A 121 14.28 -14.86 1.34
N LEU A 122 13.70 -14.12 2.29
CA LEU A 122 13.58 -12.67 2.21
C LEU A 122 14.93 -12.03 2.00
N ILE A 123 15.89 -12.31 2.90
CA ILE A 123 17.22 -11.72 2.88
C ILE A 123 17.93 -12.04 1.55
N LEU A 124 17.74 -13.24 1.03
CA LEU A 124 18.25 -13.64 -0.28
C LEU A 124 17.63 -12.81 -1.40
N ILE A 125 16.31 -12.64 -1.41
CA ILE A 125 15.60 -11.83 -2.43
C ILE A 125 16.01 -10.37 -2.33
N GLU A 126 16.09 -9.80 -1.13
CA GLU A 126 16.57 -8.43 -0.90
C GLU A 126 18.01 -8.28 -1.44
N TYR A 127 18.87 -9.25 -1.15
CA TYR A 127 20.24 -9.26 -1.66
C TYR A 127 20.27 -9.26 -3.18
N ILE A 128 19.44 -10.08 -3.84
CA ILE A 128 19.38 -10.16 -5.31
C ILE A 128 18.79 -8.87 -5.90
N PHE A 129 17.64 -8.41 -5.41
CA PHE A 129 16.91 -7.30 -6.03
C PHE A 129 17.59 -5.96 -5.77
N ILE A 130 18.00 -5.74 -4.52
CA ILE A 130 18.51 -4.44 -4.05
C ILE A 130 20.03 -4.42 -4.10
N LYS A 131 20.72 -5.30 -3.36
CA LYS A 131 22.19 -5.24 -3.23
C LYS A 131 22.92 -5.59 -4.54
N LYS A 132 22.43 -6.57 -5.31
CA LYS A 132 22.96 -6.90 -6.64
C LYS A 132 22.43 -5.99 -7.75
N LYS A 133 21.68 -4.93 -7.41
CA LYS A 133 21.18 -3.91 -8.35
C LYS A 133 20.31 -4.49 -9.49
N VAL A 134 19.71 -5.67 -9.29
CA VAL A 134 18.83 -6.29 -10.31
C VAL A 134 17.60 -5.43 -10.56
N LEU A 135 17.01 -4.84 -9.51
CA LEU A 135 15.81 -4.01 -9.66
C LEU A 135 16.07 -2.75 -10.51
N ILE A 136 17.21 -2.08 -10.29
CA ILE A 136 17.63 -0.94 -11.13
C ILE A 136 17.87 -1.39 -12.56
N ARG A 137 18.51 -2.54 -12.76
CA ARG A 137 18.79 -3.08 -14.09
C ARG A 137 17.47 -3.31 -14.85
N ILE A 138 16.47 -3.88 -14.18
CA ILE A 138 15.12 -4.05 -14.75
C ILE A 138 14.52 -2.69 -15.12
N LEU A 139 14.59 -1.70 -14.23
CA LEU A 139 14.06 -0.35 -14.50
C LEU A 139 14.75 0.32 -15.69
N LYS A 140 16.07 0.21 -15.79
CA LYS A 140 16.84 0.74 -16.91
C LYS A 140 16.51 0.02 -18.23
N GLU A 141 16.30 -1.29 -18.17
CA GLU A 141 15.89 -2.05 -19.34
C GLU A 141 14.46 -1.69 -19.77
N MET A 142 13.56 -1.42 -18.81
CA MET A 142 12.23 -0.90 -19.11
C MET A 142 12.30 0.48 -19.78
N GLU A 143 13.15 1.39 -19.31
CA GLU A 143 13.37 2.69 -19.95
C GLU A 143 13.84 2.52 -21.40
N ARG A 144 14.73 1.56 -21.65
CA ARG A 144 15.24 1.27 -23.00
C ARG A 144 14.19 0.64 -23.92
N ILE A 145 13.42 -0.33 -23.43
CA ILE A 145 12.47 -1.10 -24.23
C ILE A 145 11.16 -0.34 -24.44
N LEU A 146 10.65 0.31 -23.40
CA LEU A 146 9.36 0.99 -23.43
C LEU A 146 9.48 2.49 -23.74
N HIS A 147 10.70 3.03 -23.82
CA HIS A 147 10.97 4.47 -23.93
C HIS A 147 10.31 5.30 -22.82
N TRP A 148 10.11 4.69 -21.65
CA TRP A 148 9.54 5.35 -20.48
C TRP A 148 10.64 5.99 -19.65
N GLN A 149 10.46 7.23 -19.24
CA GLN A 149 11.41 7.91 -18.35
C GLN A 149 10.98 7.72 -16.89
N VAL A 150 11.94 7.54 -15.99
CA VAL A 150 11.68 7.48 -14.55
C VAL A 150 11.90 8.86 -13.95
N ILE A 151 10.87 9.41 -13.32
CA ILE A 151 10.93 10.69 -12.60
C ILE A 151 10.52 10.51 -11.14
N HIS A 152 10.86 11.48 -10.30
CA HIS A 152 10.48 11.49 -8.89
C HIS A 152 9.36 12.50 -8.64
N ILE A 153 8.20 12.03 -8.18
CA ILE A 153 7.09 12.89 -7.75
C ILE A 153 6.68 12.46 -6.34
N PRO A 154 6.93 13.29 -5.32
CA PRO A 154 6.64 12.92 -3.94
C PRO A 154 5.12 12.73 -3.72
N LYS A 155 4.75 11.65 -3.02
CA LYS A 155 3.34 11.35 -2.75
C LYS A 155 2.70 12.42 -1.85
N PRO A 156 1.37 12.65 -1.96
CA PRO A 156 0.68 13.69 -1.18
C PRO A 156 0.84 13.56 0.34
N HIS A 157 0.97 12.33 0.85
CA HIS A 157 1.11 12.06 2.28
C HIS A 157 2.57 12.00 2.77
N ARG A 158 3.58 12.26 1.92
CA ARG A 158 4.98 12.22 2.34
C ARG A 158 5.26 13.36 3.33
N GLY A 159 5.76 13.01 4.50
CA GLY A 159 6.02 13.96 5.60
C GLY A 159 4.76 14.51 6.30
N SER A 160 3.54 14.11 5.90
CA SER A 160 2.29 14.66 6.47
C SER A 160 1.92 14.09 7.83
N MET A 161 2.67 13.08 8.29
CA MET A 161 2.53 12.47 9.60
C MET A 161 3.91 12.44 10.24
N GLY A 162 4.10 13.24 11.29
CA GLY A 162 5.12 12.92 12.28
C GLY A 162 4.86 11.47 12.69
N LYS A 163 5.90 10.62 12.63
CA LYS A 163 5.88 9.23 13.09
C LYS A 163 5.27 9.18 14.49
N SER A 164 3.95 9.08 14.60
CA SER A 164 3.29 9.01 15.89
C SER A 164 3.57 7.62 16.40
N GLU A 165 4.39 7.55 17.43
CA GLU A 165 5.02 6.37 18.04
C GLU A 165 4.03 5.31 18.57
N LYS A 166 2.72 5.48 18.34
CA LYS A 166 1.68 4.55 18.77
C LYS A 166 1.35 3.58 17.66
N VAL A 167 2.07 2.46 17.64
CA VAL A 167 1.80 1.26 16.81
C VAL A 167 0.34 0.79 16.90
N ASN A 168 -0.35 1.08 18.02
CA ASN A 168 -1.74 0.70 18.27
C ASN A 168 -2.82 1.61 17.64
N GLU A 169 -2.46 2.66 16.91
CA GLU A 169 -3.48 3.48 16.25
C GLU A 169 -4.12 2.75 15.07
N PHE A 170 -5.45 2.77 15.04
CA PHE A 170 -6.24 2.09 14.02
C PHE A 170 -5.95 2.58 12.58
N SER A 171 -5.50 3.84 12.43
CA SER A 171 -4.99 4.39 11.16
C SER A 171 -3.77 3.62 10.64
N ASN A 172 -2.83 3.25 11.52
CA ASN A 172 -1.66 2.45 11.14
C ASN A 172 -2.08 1.05 10.67
N HIS A 173 -3.08 0.46 11.34
CA HIS A 173 -3.65 -0.81 10.88
C HIS A 173 -4.26 -0.69 9.47
N VAL A 174 -4.97 0.40 9.16
CA VAL A 174 -5.56 0.63 7.82
C VAL A 174 -4.48 0.75 6.74
N ILE A 175 -3.38 1.47 7.01
CA ILE A 175 -2.26 1.64 6.06
C ILE A 175 -1.64 0.28 5.73
N HIS A 176 -1.33 -0.54 6.75
CA HIS A 176 -0.77 -1.86 6.52
C HIS A 176 -1.77 -2.83 5.91
N PHE A 177 -3.06 -2.68 6.24
CA PHE A 177 -4.13 -3.52 5.72
C PHE A 177 -4.33 -3.38 4.21
N ASN A 178 -4.05 -2.19 3.63
CA ASN A 178 -4.15 -1.96 2.19
C ASN A 178 -3.30 -2.93 1.34
N TYR A 179 -2.24 -3.49 1.92
CA TYR A 179 -1.31 -4.38 1.22
C TYR A 179 -1.59 -5.87 1.44
N VAL A 180 -2.57 -6.21 2.27
CA VAL A 180 -2.89 -7.58 2.73
C VAL A 180 -3.50 -8.45 1.64
N PRO A 181 -4.46 -7.97 0.83
CA PRO A 181 -5.09 -8.83 -0.18
C PRO A 181 -4.10 -9.41 -1.18
N GLN A 182 -3.07 -8.64 -1.56
CA GLN A 182 -2.06 -9.12 -2.48
C GLN A 182 -1.32 -10.36 -1.93
N GLY A 183 -0.96 -10.37 -0.65
CA GLY A 183 -0.28 -11.51 -0.04
C GLY A 183 -1.17 -12.75 0.05
N ALA A 184 -2.42 -12.57 0.50
CA ALA A 184 -3.38 -13.65 0.62
C ALA A 184 -3.70 -14.32 -0.72
N PHE A 185 -4.03 -13.52 -1.75
CA PHE A 185 -4.35 -14.04 -3.07
C PHE A 185 -3.13 -14.67 -3.75
N LEU A 186 -1.93 -14.13 -3.55
CA LEU A 186 -0.71 -14.72 -4.06
C LEU A 186 -0.44 -16.10 -3.45
N GLY A 187 -0.73 -16.29 -2.16
CA GLY A 187 -0.62 -17.61 -1.52
C GLY A 187 -1.65 -18.61 -2.04
N LEU A 188 -2.90 -18.19 -2.20
CA LEU A 188 -3.92 -19.03 -2.84
C LEU A 188 -3.52 -19.40 -4.27
N PHE A 189 -2.98 -18.45 -5.03
CA PHE A 189 -2.54 -18.64 -6.40
C PHE A 189 -1.37 -19.63 -6.49
N ALA A 190 -0.41 -19.53 -5.57
CA ALA A 190 0.72 -20.45 -5.49
C ALA A 190 0.25 -21.89 -5.28
N TRP A 191 -0.69 -22.12 -4.35
CA TRP A 191 -1.25 -23.45 -4.15
C TRP A 191 -2.02 -23.93 -5.38
N GLN A 192 -2.92 -23.12 -5.93
CA GLN A 192 -3.72 -23.52 -7.09
C GLN A 192 -2.90 -23.88 -8.33
N ILE A 193 -1.78 -23.19 -8.57
CA ILE A 193 -0.84 -23.56 -9.64
C ILE A 193 -0.18 -24.90 -9.35
N VAL A 194 0.31 -25.11 -8.13
CA VAL A 194 0.99 -26.36 -7.76
C VAL A 194 0.03 -27.55 -7.84
N HIS A 195 -1.16 -27.39 -7.27
CA HIS A 195 -2.24 -28.37 -7.33
C HIS A 195 -2.57 -28.74 -8.78
N TRP A 196 -2.70 -27.73 -9.65
CA TRP A 196 -2.97 -27.97 -11.06
C TRP A 196 -1.80 -28.64 -11.80
N VAL A 197 -0.59 -28.11 -11.69
CA VAL A 197 0.55 -28.50 -12.53
C VAL A 197 1.14 -29.84 -12.09
N LEU A 198 1.26 -30.07 -10.78
CA LEU A 198 1.99 -31.23 -10.27
C LEU A 198 1.10 -32.44 -10.00
N LYS A 199 -0.22 -32.26 -9.76
CA LYS A 199 -1.19 -33.33 -9.49
C LYS A 199 -0.62 -34.45 -8.62
N LEU A 200 -0.11 -34.08 -7.45
CA LEU A 200 0.63 -35.00 -6.59
C LEU A 200 -0.34 -35.86 -5.78
N ASP A 201 -0.06 -37.16 -5.68
CA ASP A 201 -0.86 -38.07 -4.84
C ASP A 201 -0.75 -37.73 -3.33
N SER A 202 0.30 -37.01 -2.92
CA SER A 202 0.53 -36.60 -1.54
C SER A 202 0.16 -35.14 -1.31
N TRP A 203 -0.95 -34.93 -0.61
CA TRP A 203 -1.41 -33.62 -0.17
C TRP A 203 -0.36 -32.85 0.65
N GLY A 204 0.39 -33.55 1.51
CA GLY A 204 1.45 -32.92 2.33
C GLY A 204 2.62 -32.38 1.50
N LEU A 205 3.02 -33.11 0.46
CA LEU A 205 4.08 -32.66 -0.46
C LEU A 205 3.63 -31.45 -1.26
N GLU A 206 2.37 -31.46 -1.71
CA GLU A 206 1.77 -30.35 -2.45
C GLU A 206 1.75 -29.06 -1.63
N ILE A 207 1.33 -29.15 -0.35
CA ILE A 207 1.37 -28.02 0.59
C ILE A 207 2.80 -27.54 0.84
N ALA A 208 3.77 -28.45 0.98
CA ALA A 208 5.16 -28.06 1.20
C ALA A 208 5.73 -27.28 0.00
N ILE A 209 5.51 -27.75 -1.23
CA ILE A 209 6.01 -27.10 -2.45
C ILE A 209 5.33 -25.75 -2.66
N SER A 210 4.00 -25.70 -2.50
CA SER A 210 3.24 -24.45 -2.60
C SER A 210 3.61 -23.45 -1.51
N ALA A 211 3.92 -23.90 -0.29
CA ALA A 211 4.41 -23.03 0.78
C ALA A 211 5.77 -22.41 0.43
N VAL A 212 6.71 -23.19 -0.11
CA VAL A 212 8.01 -22.67 -0.58
C VAL A 212 7.81 -21.66 -1.71
N LEU A 213 6.99 -21.97 -2.71
CA LEU A 213 6.66 -21.05 -3.80
C LEU A 213 6.02 -19.77 -3.27
N TYR A 214 5.07 -19.89 -2.34
CA TYR A 214 4.42 -18.75 -1.71
C TYR A 214 5.41 -17.86 -0.98
N ILE A 215 6.32 -18.42 -0.19
CA ILE A 215 7.34 -17.65 0.54
C ILE A 215 8.24 -16.88 -0.42
N ILE A 216 8.67 -17.48 -1.54
CA ILE A 216 9.48 -16.81 -2.56
C ILE A 216 8.71 -15.64 -3.18
N LEU A 217 7.46 -15.89 -3.59
CA LEU A 217 6.60 -14.86 -4.20
C LEU A 217 6.30 -13.72 -3.22
N LEU A 218 6.03 -14.05 -1.95
CA LEU A 218 5.77 -13.09 -0.88
C LEU A 218 7.00 -12.24 -0.58
N GLY A 219 8.20 -12.83 -0.55
CA GLY A 219 9.46 -12.12 -0.37
C GLY A 219 9.74 -11.16 -1.53
N ALA A 220 9.53 -11.58 -2.78
CA ALA A 220 9.66 -10.73 -3.96
C ALA A 220 8.69 -9.54 -3.90
N LEU A 221 7.41 -9.81 -3.60
CA LEU A 221 6.40 -8.78 -3.45
C LEU A 221 6.71 -7.82 -2.29
N GLY A 222 7.25 -8.31 -1.19
CA GLY A 222 7.66 -7.51 -0.03
C GLY A 222 8.77 -6.53 -0.40
N VAL A 223 9.86 -7.02 -0.99
CA VAL A 223 10.99 -6.19 -1.42
C VAL A 223 10.58 -5.17 -2.48
N LEU A 224 9.77 -5.57 -3.47
CA LEU A 224 9.29 -4.66 -4.52
C LEU A 224 8.42 -3.53 -3.97
N ASN A 225 7.43 -3.84 -3.13
CA ASN A 225 6.55 -2.83 -2.54
C ASN A 225 7.33 -1.82 -1.69
N THR A 226 8.25 -2.31 -0.86
CA THR A 226 9.11 -1.43 -0.03
C THR A 226 10.04 -0.56 -0.89
N ALA A 227 10.63 -1.12 -1.96
CA ALA A 227 11.49 -0.37 -2.85
C ALA A 227 10.70 0.71 -3.63
N PHE A 228 9.52 0.37 -4.14
CA PHE A 228 8.68 1.29 -4.94
C PHE A 228 7.89 2.31 -4.11
N GLU A 229 7.96 2.24 -2.78
CA GLU A 229 7.53 3.34 -1.92
C GLU A 229 8.40 4.61 -2.07
N SER A 230 9.50 4.54 -2.83
CA SER A 230 10.41 5.67 -3.12
C SER A 230 9.84 6.75 -4.05
N ASP A 231 8.51 6.83 -4.22
CA ASP A 231 7.81 7.89 -4.97
C ASP A 231 8.29 8.10 -6.42
N LEU A 232 8.58 6.98 -7.07
CA LEU A 232 8.94 6.95 -8.48
C LEU A 232 7.70 6.89 -9.36
N VAL A 233 7.77 7.60 -10.49
CA VAL A 233 6.72 7.66 -11.50
C VAL A 233 7.33 7.41 -12.87
N PHE A 234 6.70 6.52 -13.64
CA PHE A 234 7.00 6.34 -15.06
C PHE A 234 6.28 7.40 -15.88
N VAL A 235 7.02 8.08 -16.74
CA VAL A 235 6.51 8.95 -17.79
C VAL A 235 6.50 8.16 -19.08
N ASP A 236 5.32 8.01 -19.70
CA ASP A 236 5.17 7.55 -21.08
C ASP A 236 5.02 8.77 -21.99
N PRO A 237 6.08 9.22 -22.69
CA PRO A 237 6.03 10.41 -23.53
C PRO A 237 5.09 10.25 -24.73
N ALA A 238 4.92 9.01 -25.23
CA ALA A 238 4.09 8.74 -26.39
C ALA A 238 2.59 8.86 -26.08
N LYS A 239 2.19 8.53 -24.85
CA LYS A 239 0.79 8.62 -24.40
C LYS A 239 0.52 9.82 -23.49
N GLY A 240 1.55 10.62 -23.17
CA GLY A 240 1.45 11.72 -22.22
C GLY A 240 0.95 11.29 -20.83
N ARG A 241 1.24 10.04 -20.44
CA ARG A 241 0.68 9.42 -19.22
C ARG A 241 1.75 9.27 -18.16
N LEU A 242 1.39 9.60 -16.93
CA LEU A 242 2.17 9.32 -15.74
C LEU A 242 1.58 8.13 -15.00
N VAL A 243 2.41 7.15 -14.67
CA VAL A 243 2.00 5.98 -13.90
C VAL A 243 3.00 5.78 -12.76
N PRO A 244 2.58 5.95 -11.49
CA PRO A 244 3.39 5.57 -10.35
C PRO A 244 3.88 4.13 -10.45
N VAL A 245 5.15 3.87 -10.11
CA VAL A 245 5.78 2.56 -10.32
C VAL A 245 5.09 1.46 -9.52
N ASP A 246 4.65 1.77 -8.30
CA ASP A 246 3.84 0.89 -7.45
C ASP A 246 2.48 0.56 -8.10
N GLN A 247 1.78 1.56 -8.61
CA GLN A 247 0.51 1.35 -9.32
C GLN A 247 0.68 0.53 -10.60
N TRP A 248 1.80 0.72 -11.31
CA TRP A 248 2.14 -0.11 -12.47
C TRP A 248 2.34 -1.58 -12.07
N LEU A 249 3.10 -1.85 -11.00
CA LEU A 249 3.27 -3.21 -10.48
C LEU A 249 1.91 -3.83 -10.10
N GLU A 250 1.06 -3.08 -9.39
CA GLU A 250 -0.28 -3.54 -9.05
C GLU A 250 -1.14 -3.82 -10.28
N SER A 251 -1.02 -3.00 -11.33
CA SER A 251 -1.77 -3.15 -12.57
C SER A 251 -1.40 -4.42 -13.34
N ILE A 252 -0.18 -4.94 -13.16
CA ILE A 252 0.26 -6.21 -13.75
C ILE A 252 -0.11 -7.37 -12.84
N LEU A 253 0.11 -7.23 -11.53
CA LEU A 253 -0.09 -8.31 -10.58
C LEU A 253 -1.58 -8.65 -10.40
N LYS A 254 -2.46 -7.64 -10.27
CA LYS A 254 -3.88 -7.86 -9.99
C LYS A 254 -4.59 -8.66 -11.09
N PRO A 255 -4.42 -8.38 -12.39
CA PRO A 255 -5.03 -9.20 -13.44
C PRO A 255 -4.43 -10.61 -13.49
N VAL A 256 -3.11 -10.75 -13.41
CA VAL A 256 -2.44 -12.06 -13.49
C VAL A 256 -2.89 -12.98 -12.36
N VAL A 257 -2.85 -12.47 -11.12
CA VAL A 257 -3.27 -13.25 -9.94
C VAL A 257 -4.79 -13.35 -9.89
N GLY A 258 -5.53 -12.28 -10.13
CA GLY A 258 -7.00 -12.25 -9.99
C GLY A 258 -7.73 -13.08 -11.06
N ILE A 259 -7.44 -12.86 -12.34
CA ILE A 259 -8.03 -13.65 -13.44
C ILE A 259 -7.50 -15.08 -13.37
N GLY A 260 -6.20 -15.24 -13.09
CA GLY A 260 -5.58 -16.55 -12.90
C GLY A 260 -6.26 -17.34 -11.78
N LEU A 261 -6.55 -16.72 -10.63
CA LEU A 261 -7.28 -17.36 -9.53
C LEU A 261 -8.69 -17.76 -9.91
N LEU A 262 -9.46 -16.88 -10.55
CA LEU A 262 -10.82 -17.23 -10.97
C LEU A 262 -10.82 -18.41 -11.94
N PHE A 263 -9.90 -18.39 -12.90
CA PHE A 263 -9.71 -19.50 -13.83
C PHE A 263 -9.31 -20.79 -13.12
N LEU A 264 -8.29 -20.75 -12.26
CA LEU A 264 -7.77 -21.94 -11.57
C LEU A 264 -8.78 -22.50 -10.58
N ILE A 265 -9.46 -21.67 -9.80
CA ILE A 265 -10.52 -22.12 -8.87
C ILE A 265 -11.65 -22.76 -9.65
N GLY A 266 -12.15 -22.11 -10.71
CA GLY A 266 -13.26 -22.66 -11.50
C GLY A 266 -12.88 -23.96 -12.18
N ARG A 267 -11.68 -24.02 -12.77
CA ARG A 267 -11.17 -25.23 -13.42
C ARG A 267 -10.93 -26.36 -12.41
N ASN A 268 -10.24 -26.09 -11.31
CA ASN A 268 -9.89 -27.12 -10.32
C ASN A 268 -11.15 -27.61 -9.60
N LEU A 269 -12.15 -26.73 -9.39
CA LEU A 269 -13.46 -27.12 -8.87
C LEU A 269 -14.20 -28.08 -9.82
N ILE A 270 -14.16 -27.84 -11.13
CA ILE A 270 -14.78 -28.72 -12.12
C ILE A 270 -14.04 -30.05 -12.23
N ASP A 271 -12.70 -30.03 -12.18
CA ASP A 271 -11.88 -31.24 -12.16
C ASP A 271 -12.23 -32.06 -10.90
N GLU A 272 -12.23 -31.43 -9.73
CA GLU A 272 -12.56 -32.08 -8.46
C GLU A 272 -13.99 -32.64 -8.44
N ALA A 273 -14.97 -31.92 -8.97
CA ALA A 273 -16.35 -32.39 -9.08
C ALA A 273 -16.53 -33.62 -9.99
N ARG A 274 -15.51 -33.98 -10.77
CA ARG A 274 -15.50 -35.19 -11.62
C ARG A 274 -14.72 -36.34 -11.02
N THR A 275 -13.68 -36.06 -10.25
CA THR A 275 -12.74 -37.09 -9.78
C THR A 275 -12.79 -37.36 -8.29
N ASP A 276 -13.11 -36.36 -7.46
CA ASP A 276 -13.06 -36.48 -6.01
C ASP A 276 -14.12 -35.55 -5.35
N ASN A 277 -13.77 -34.71 -4.37
CA ASN A 277 -14.76 -34.01 -3.53
C ASN A 277 -14.69 -32.48 -3.67
N PRO A 278 -15.61 -31.85 -4.45
CA PRO A 278 -15.58 -30.42 -4.70
C PRO A 278 -15.89 -29.59 -3.45
N VAL A 279 -16.63 -30.14 -2.48
CA VAL A 279 -16.94 -29.48 -1.21
C VAL A 279 -15.69 -29.39 -0.34
N LEU A 280 -14.90 -30.46 -0.25
CA LEU A 280 -13.63 -30.47 0.47
C LEU A 280 -12.64 -29.49 -0.17
N PHE A 281 -12.55 -29.48 -1.51
CA PHE A 281 -11.74 -28.50 -2.22
C PHE A 281 -12.15 -27.06 -1.89
N ALA A 282 -13.46 -26.74 -1.89
CA ALA A 282 -13.94 -25.42 -1.54
C ALA A 282 -13.56 -25.01 -0.10
N LEU A 283 -13.63 -25.94 0.86
CA LEU A 283 -13.20 -25.71 2.23
C LEU A 283 -11.69 -25.48 2.34
N VAL A 284 -10.88 -26.27 1.63
CA VAL A 284 -9.43 -26.11 1.58
C VAL A 284 -9.05 -24.76 0.98
N VAL A 285 -9.71 -24.34 -0.11
CA VAL A 285 -9.49 -23.03 -0.74
C VAL A 285 -9.73 -21.89 0.23
N ILE A 286 -10.83 -21.93 1.00
CA ILE A 286 -11.14 -20.90 2.00
C ILE A 286 -10.15 -20.94 3.16
N GLY A 287 -9.82 -22.14 3.66
CA GLY A 287 -8.83 -22.32 4.71
C GLY A 287 -7.47 -21.76 4.34
N LEU A 288 -6.99 -22.08 3.13
CA LEU A 288 -5.72 -21.58 2.60
C LEU A 288 -5.74 -20.08 2.34
N LEU A 289 -6.86 -19.52 1.87
CA LEU A 289 -7.00 -18.08 1.68
C LEU A 289 -6.79 -17.32 2.99
N TYR A 290 -7.43 -17.77 4.07
CA TYR A 290 -7.28 -17.13 5.38
C TYR A 290 -5.92 -17.41 6.02
N LEU A 291 -5.38 -18.63 5.88
CA LEU A 291 -4.03 -18.95 6.36
C LEU A 291 -2.96 -18.09 5.65
N ALA A 292 -3.05 -17.99 4.32
CA ALA A 292 -2.18 -17.14 3.52
C ALA A 292 -2.31 -15.67 3.92
N ALA A 293 -3.52 -15.20 4.23
CA ALA A 293 -3.74 -13.84 4.73
C ALA A 293 -3.02 -13.60 6.06
N ILE A 294 -3.11 -14.53 7.03
CA ILE A 294 -2.41 -14.42 8.32
C ILE A 294 -0.90 -14.29 8.09
N VAL A 295 -0.33 -15.22 7.31
CA VAL A 295 1.11 -15.23 7.01
C VAL A 295 1.52 -13.97 6.27
N GLY A 296 0.73 -13.53 5.28
CA GLY A 296 1.00 -12.35 4.48
C GLY A 296 1.00 -11.05 5.29
N ILE A 297 0.03 -10.88 6.20
CA ILE A 297 -0.03 -9.74 7.12
C ILE A 297 1.21 -9.73 8.02
N ALA A 298 1.45 -10.86 8.70
CA ALA A 298 2.51 -10.95 9.69
C ALA A 298 3.90 -10.75 9.06
N TYR A 299 4.12 -11.33 7.87
CA TYR A 299 5.37 -11.19 7.13
C TYR A 299 5.60 -9.75 6.65
N LYS A 300 4.62 -9.12 5.99
CA LYS A 300 4.76 -7.72 5.52
C LYS A 300 4.97 -6.76 6.68
N TRP A 301 4.21 -6.93 7.77
CA TRP A 301 4.34 -6.06 8.93
C TRP A 301 5.71 -6.21 9.61
N GLY A 302 6.13 -7.45 9.88
CA GLY A 302 7.44 -7.73 10.49
C GLY A 302 8.61 -7.24 9.62
N TYR A 303 8.54 -7.46 8.31
CA TYR A 303 9.54 -6.98 7.37
C TYR A 303 9.61 -5.46 7.29
N SER A 304 8.45 -4.78 7.18
CA SER A 304 8.38 -3.33 7.11
C SER A 304 8.98 -2.65 8.35
N ILE A 305 8.76 -3.21 9.54
CA ILE A 305 9.33 -2.70 10.79
C ILE A 305 10.85 -2.90 10.81
N TRP A 306 11.34 -4.09 10.47
CA TRP A 306 12.73 -4.43 10.71
C TRP A 306 13.69 -3.94 9.63
N ARG A 307 13.28 -3.98 8.35
CA ARG A 307 14.17 -3.77 7.19
C ARG A 307 13.66 -2.76 6.17
N GLY A 308 12.41 -2.29 6.32
CA GLY A 308 11.75 -1.42 5.35
C GLY A 308 12.54 -0.16 5.01
N SER A 309 13.00 0.57 6.03
CA SER A 309 13.76 1.82 5.84
C SER A 309 15.08 1.59 5.12
N GLN A 310 15.87 0.60 5.55
CA GLN A 310 17.18 0.30 4.98
C GLN A 310 17.08 -0.06 3.48
N VAL A 311 16.07 -0.87 3.12
CA VAL A 311 15.86 -1.29 1.74
C VAL A 311 15.45 -0.11 0.86
N ARG A 312 14.50 0.72 1.34
CA ARG A 312 14.09 1.93 0.65
C ARG A 312 15.24 2.90 0.44
N GLU A 313 16.00 3.20 1.49
CA GLU A 313 17.16 4.12 1.41
C GLU A 313 18.26 3.61 0.47
N THR A 314 18.56 2.30 0.52
CA THR A 314 19.54 1.70 -0.38
C THR A 314 19.08 1.78 -1.83
N PHE A 315 17.79 1.54 -2.07
CA PHE A 315 17.21 1.63 -3.40
C PHE A 315 17.13 3.08 -3.90
N GLU A 316 16.78 4.05 -3.05
CA GLU A 316 16.79 5.49 -3.40
C GLU A 316 18.20 5.95 -3.81
N LYS A 317 19.25 5.56 -3.05
CA LYS A 317 20.65 5.87 -3.41
C LYS A 317 21.03 5.31 -4.78
N HIS A 318 20.66 4.07 -5.01
CA HIS A 318 20.81 3.37 -6.28
C HIS A 318 20.11 4.10 -7.44
N ILE A 319 18.89 4.60 -7.24
CA ILE A 319 18.18 5.38 -8.26
C ILE A 319 18.87 6.71 -8.54
N ILE A 320 19.32 7.42 -7.49
CA ILE A 320 20.09 8.67 -7.61
C ILE A 320 21.39 8.43 -8.40
N GLU A 321 22.13 7.37 -8.08
CA GLU A 321 23.41 7.04 -8.72
C GLU A 321 23.26 6.72 -10.22
N TYR A 322 22.26 5.88 -10.58
CA TYR A 322 22.16 5.30 -11.92
C TYR A 322 21.16 5.97 -12.86
N LEU A 323 20.05 6.50 -12.33
CA LEU A 323 19.00 7.13 -13.14
C LEU A 323 19.01 8.66 -13.03
N LYS A 324 19.58 9.22 -11.95
CA LYS A 324 19.62 10.67 -11.68
C LYS A 324 18.28 11.37 -11.96
N PRO A 325 17.14 10.89 -11.42
CA PRO A 325 15.85 11.44 -11.76
C PRO A 325 15.70 12.87 -11.24
N LEU A 326 15.11 13.72 -12.08
CA LEU A 326 14.63 15.03 -11.66
C LEU A 326 13.36 14.86 -10.84
N SER A 327 13.18 15.76 -9.86
CA SER A 327 11.94 15.83 -9.10
C SER A 327 11.05 16.97 -9.55
N TYR A 328 9.78 16.63 -9.73
CA TYR A 328 8.75 17.53 -10.22
C TYR A 328 7.72 17.79 -9.13
N ASP A 329 7.22 19.02 -9.10
CA ASP A 329 5.93 19.32 -8.47
C ASP A 329 4.82 19.19 -9.47
N LEU A 330 3.77 18.48 -9.04
CA LEU A 330 2.54 18.32 -9.81
C LEU A 330 1.55 19.35 -9.30
N THR A 331 1.24 20.35 -10.12
CA THR A 331 0.17 21.29 -9.80
C THR A 331 -0.93 21.17 -10.84
N ARG A 332 -2.16 20.94 -10.39
CA ARG A 332 -3.32 20.90 -11.28
C ARG A 332 -4.07 22.22 -11.22
N THR A 333 -4.08 22.94 -12.34
CA THR A 333 -4.70 24.27 -12.45
C THR A 333 -5.71 24.25 -13.59
N ARG A 334 -7.00 24.46 -13.29
CA ARG A 334 -8.09 24.54 -14.29
C ARG A 334 -8.12 23.36 -15.28
N GLY A 335 -7.89 22.15 -14.78
CA GLY A 335 -7.92 20.92 -15.59
C GLY A 335 -6.63 20.61 -16.36
N ARG A 336 -5.62 21.51 -16.33
CA ARG A 336 -4.28 21.24 -16.86
C ARG A 336 -3.34 20.79 -15.74
N ILE A 337 -2.46 19.85 -16.07
CA ILE A 337 -1.39 19.41 -15.17
C ILE A 337 -0.14 20.15 -15.58
N GLU A 338 0.41 20.95 -14.67
CA GLU A 338 1.67 21.67 -14.84
C GLU A 338 2.75 20.92 -14.07
N PHE A 339 3.86 20.65 -14.76
CA PHE A 339 5.04 20.02 -14.20
C PHE A 339 6.14 21.06 -14.08
N ILE A 340 6.54 21.34 -12.85
CA ILE A 340 7.66 22.25 -12.60
C ILE A 340 8.79 21.40 -12.03
N ALA A 341 9.85 21.23 -12.83
CA ALA A 341 11.10 20.64 -12.34
C ALA A 341 11.69 21.60 -11.31
N GLN A 342 11.76 21.16 -10.06
CA GLN A 342 12.25 22.01 -8.96
C GLN A 342 13.72 21.77 -8.69
N MET A 343 14.11 20.50 -8.60
CA MET A 343 15.44 20.08 -8.15
C MET A 343 15.69 18.59 -8.44
N THR A 344 16.90 18.12 -8.17
CA THR A 344 17.24 16.69 -8.22
C THR A 344 16.51 15.91 -7.11
N MET A 345 16.30 14.59 -7.30
CA MET A 345 15.72 13.74 -6.25
C MET A 345 16.55 13.79 -4.95
N GLU A 346 17.88 13.84 -5.05
CA GLU A 346 18.79 13.91 -3.90
C GLU A 346 18.54 15.16 -3.03
N GLU A 347 18.53 16.35 -3.65
CA GLU A 347 18.26 17.61 -2.96
C GLU A 347 16.87 17.64 -2.31
N ARG A 348 15.88 17.04 -2.97
CA ARG A 348 14.53 16.97 -2.44
C ARG A 348 14.42 16.04 -1.24
N LEU A 349 15.05 14.87 -1.29
CA LEU A 349 15.07 13.96 -0.15
C LEU A 349 15.78 14.58 1.06
N ALA A 350 16.85 15.34 0.83
CA ALA A 350 17.51 16.13 1.89
C ALA A 350 16.55 17.17 2.50
N LYS A 351 15.84 17.95 1.68
CA LYS A 351 14.84 18.93 2.17
C LYS A 351 13.64 18.31 2.89
N ILE A 352 13.21 17.11 2.51
CA ILE A 352 12.15 16.38 3.22
C ILE A 352 12.64 15.83 4.56
N ALA A 353 13.92 15.45 4.63
CA ALA A 353 14.56 14.99 5.87
C ALA A 353 14.79 16.15 6.86
N GLU A 354 15.01 17.36 6.36
CA GLU A 354 14.92 18.58 7.17
C GLU A 354 13.49 18.75 7.68
N VAL A 355 13.30 18.53 8.99
CA VAL A 355 12.04 18.78 9.70
C VAL A 355 11.51 20.15 9.26
N PRO A 356 10.21 20.29 8.89
CA PRO A 356 9.68 21.57 8.45
C PRO A 356 10.07 22.61 9.49
N GLN A 357 10.86 23.61 9.06
CA GLN A 357 11.40 24.63 9.95
C GLN A 357 10.25 25.09 10.85
N LYS A 358 10.42 24.86 12.15
CA LYS A 358 9.53 25.37 13.19
C LYS A 358 9.32 26.85 12.86
N GLN A 359 8.15 27.21 12.34
CA GLN A 359 7.85 28.61 12.09
C GLN A 359 8.08 29.33 13.40
N LEU A 360 8.88 30.40 13.36
CA LEU A 360 9.25 31.17 14.54
C LEU A 360 7.97 31.51 15.30
N SER A 361 7.87 31.03 16.54
CA SER A 361 6.76 31.41 17.41
C SER A 361 6.80 32.91 17.66
N PHE A 362 5.71 33.49 18.16
CA PHE A 362 5.72 34.91 18.56
C PHE A 362 6.84 35.22 19.56
N ALA A 363 7.22 34.26 20.41
CA ALA A 363 8.35 34.39 21.33
C ALA A 363 9.70 34.37 20.59
N ASP A 364 9.84 33.52 19.56
CA ASP A 364 11.05 33.47 18.75
C ASP A 364 11.22 34.75 17.91
N LEU A 365 10.12 35.29 17.36
CA LEU A 365 10.10 36.58 16.66
C LEU A 365 10.43 37.76 17.59
N GLN A 366 10.04 37.69 18.86
CA GLN A 366 10.40 38.70 19.89
C GLN A 366 11.85 38.58 20.36
N SER A 367 12.47 37.40 20.21
CA SER A 367 13.87 37.16 20.54
C SER A 367 14.85 37.51 19.42
N ILE A 368 14.35 37.89 18.23
CA ILE A 368 15.18 38.39 17.14
C ILE A 368 15.88 39.66 17.65
N PRO A 369 17.23 39.74 17.61
CA PRO A 369 17.95 40.92 18.05
C PRO A 369 17.47 42.12 17.24
N ARG A 370 17.08 43.19 17.94
CA ARG A 370 16.70 44.44 17.29
C ARG A 370 17.89 44.94 16.47
N SER A 371 17.68 45.14 15.17
CA SER A 371 18.65 45.78 14.29
C SER A 371 19.07 47.13 14.89
N GLU A 372 20.38 47.42 14.93
CA GLU A 372 20.94 48.70 15.43
C GLU A 372 20.46 49.93 14.63
N ASN A 373 19.88 49.73 13.44
CA ASN A 373 19.22 50.79 12.70
C ASN A 373 17.77 50.97 13.16
N ASN A 374 17.58 51.80 14.19
CA ASN A 374 16.29 52.39 14.55
C ASN A 374 15.86 53.38 13.44
N GLY A 375 15.24 52.86 12.37
CA GLY A 375 14.41 53.70 11.51
C GLY A 375 13.27 54.30 12.32
N SER A 376 13.03 55.61 12.18
CA SER A 376 11.98 56.32 12.91
C SER A 376 10.62 55.67 12.66
N ILE A 377 9.98 55.18 13.72
CA ILE A 377 8.62 54.66 13.66
C ILE A 377 7.70 55.82 13.24
N PRO A 378 6.97 55.73 12.11
CA PRO A 378 6.03 56.77 11.72
C PRO A 378 4.91 56.88 12.78
N GLN A 379 4.64 58.11 13.23
CA GLN A 379 3.64 58.36 14.25
C GLN A 379 2.25 57.95 13.76
N ASN A 380 1.54 57.18 14.58
CA ASN A 380 0.17 56.76 14.34
C ASN A 380 -0.73 58.02 14.26
N PRO A 381 -1.41 58.28 13.12
CA PRO A 381 -2.23 59.47 12.94
C PRO A 381 -3.49 59.51 13.82
N LEU A 382 -3.79 58.44 14.58
CA LEU A 382 -4.96 58.35 15.45
C LEU A 382 -4.69 58.71 16.93
N LYS A 383 -3.51 59.23 17.27
CA LYS A 383 -3.28 59.90 18.56
C LYS A 383 -3.08 61.39 18.38
N LYS A 384 -4.20 62.12 18.28
CA LYS A 384 -4.26 63.51 18.73
C LYS A 384 -5.40 63.65 19.72
N THR A 385 -5.00 63.98 20.96
CA THR A 385 -5.77 64.44 22.13
C THR A 385 -6.86 63.52 22.67
#